data_AF-A0A1H0JPK6-F1
#
_entry.id   AF-A0A1H0JPK6-F1
#
_cell.length_a   1.000
_cell.length_b   1.000
_cell.length_c   1.000
_cell.angle_alpha   90.00
_cell.angle_beta   90.00
_cell.angle_gamma   90.00
#
_symmetry.space_group_name_H-M   'P 1'
#
loop_
_entity.id
_entity.type
_entity.pdbx_description
1 polymer ?
#
loop_
_entity_poly.entity_id
_entity_poly.type
_entity_poly.pdbx_seq_one_letter_code
_entity_poly.pdbx_strand_id
1 'polypeptide(L)'
;MSEWDDDIAALDMSDVEKNGLQTYRNYTKAFEREQAKNFAAEVNSEPHDVSRLRKVCDAIASDDERLIPVIACAFADEALDEMYRREIPKGIPGGRDSLFSGYGPFSSLSKRIQVACAFGWMSEDILKDMDSLRKVRNKFSHLWDHESLSGYAERAPTTDITPIETMFKEHEERLLLSGVDNLDALGRLRVRTIWLLGRLYYEALLYPMAIKKRLQPCIVLYGEHQPALLSRVSGVCSEYTRKVLNEKI
;
A
#
# COMPACT_ATOMS: atom_id res chain seq x y z
N MET A 1 2.56 42.20 -2.48
CA MET A 1 3.50 41.71 -3.51
C MET A 1 3.34 40.21 -3.55
N SER A 2 2.96 39.64 -4.70
CA SER A 2 2.80 38.19 -4.85
C SER A 2 4.19 37.57 -4.80
N GLU A 3 4.52 36.90 -3.70
CA GLU A 3 5.72 36.09 -3.59
C GLU A 3 5.50 34.84 -4.46
N TRP A 4 6.36 34.63 -5.45
CA TRP A 4 6.32 33.41 -6.28
C TRP A 4 6.87 32.23 -5.47
N ASP A 5 6.40 31.03 -5.77
CA ASP A 5 7.08 29.81 -5.30
C ASP A 5 8.54 29.84 -5.80
N ASP A 6 9.49 29.38 -4.97
CA ASP A 6 10.94 29.50 -5.23
C ASP A 6 11.37 28.99 -6.60
N ASP A 7 10.73 27.92 -7.08
CA ASP A 7 11.01 27.31 -8.38
C ASP A 7 10.51 28.16 -9.55
N ILE A 8 9.35 28.81 -9.43
CA ILE A 8 8.85 29.77 -10.42
C ILE A 8 9.70 31.05 -10.40
N ALA A 9 10.12 31.48 -9.22
CA ALA A 9 11.00 32.64 -9.06
C ALA A 9 12.33 32.43 -9.80
N ALA A 10 12.87 31.21 -9.78
CA ALA A 10 14.14 30.83 -10.41
C ALA A 10 14.09 30.70 -11.96
N LEU A 11 12.91 30.70 -12.58
CA LEU A 11 12.79 30.60 -14.03
C LEU A 11 13.23 31.89 -14.73
N ASP A 12 13.93 31.76 -15.86
CA ASP A 12 14.27 32.87 -16.75
C ASP A 12 13.10 33.21 -17.67
N MET A 13 12.16 34.01 -17.15
CA MET A 13 10.95 34.45 -17.84
C MET A 13 10.44 35.76 -17.24
N SER A 14 9.55 36.44 -17.96
CA SER A 14 9.00 37.72 -17.52
C SER A 14 8.09 37.59 -16.29
N ASP A 15 7.97 38.65 -15.51
CA ASP A 15 7.08 38.70 -14.33
C ASP A 15 5.62 38.38 -14.68
N VAL A 16 5.18 38.74 -15.89
CA VAL A 16 3.82 38.44 -16.37
C VAL A 16 3.64 36.93 -16.55
N GLU A 17 4.62 36.25 -17.13
CA GLU A 17 4.60 34.79 -17.30
C GLU A 17 4.67 34.07 -15.94
N LYS A 18 5.53 34.54 -15.02
CA LYS A 18 5.61 34.02 -13.65
C LYS A 18 4.28 34.15 -12.91
N ASN A 19 3.64 35.32 -12.99
CA ASN A 19 2.33 35.55 -12.38
C ASN A 19 1.25 34.64 -12.99
N GLY A 20 1.28 34.42 -14.30
CA GLY A 20 0.41 33.48 -15.00
C GLY A 20 0.60 32.04 -14.49
N LEU A 21 1.84 31.57 -14.40
CA LEU A 21 2.17 30.24 -13.88
C LEU A 21 1.78 30.06 -12.41
N GLN A 22 2.08 31.04 -11.56
CA GLN A 22 1.70 31.00 -10.15
C GLN A 22 0.17 30.93 -10.01
N THR A 23 -0.56 31.72 -10.79
CA THR A 23 -2.02 31.71 -10.78
C THR A 23 -2.56 30.34 -11.23
N TYR A 24 -2.06 29.81 -12.34
CA TYR A 24 -2.43 28.48 -12.84
C TYR A 24 -2.15 27.38 -11.81
N ARG A 25 -0.97 27.42 -11.17
CA ARG A 25 -0.59 26.49 -10.10
C ARG A 25 -1.53 26.59 -8.91
N ASN A 26 -1.85 27.81 -8.47
CA ASN A 26 -2.75 28.04 -7.35
C ASN A 26 -4.15 27.47 -7.63
N TYR A 27 -4.69 27.70 -8.84
CA TYR A 27 -5.95 27.08 -9.27
C TYR A 27 -5.85 25.56 -9.30
N THR A 28 -4.77 25.01 -9.87
CA THR A 28 -4.55 23.55 -9.94
C THR A 28 -4.55 22.93 -8.55
N LYS A 29 -3.76 23.48 -7.61
CA LYS A 29 -3.71 23.04 -6.20
C LYS A 29 -5.09 23.15 -5.54
N ALA A 30 -5.85 24.22 -5.80
CA ALA A 30 -7.18 24.39 -5.24
C ALA A 30 -8.18 23.34 -5.76
N PHE A 31 -8.16 23.04 -7.06
CA PHE A 31 -8.99 21.98 -7.66
C PHE A 31 -8.61 20.60 -7.12
N GLU A 32 -7.32 20.28 -7.04
CA GLU A 32 -6.82 19.03 -6.48
C GLU A 32 -7.27 18.85 -5.02
N ARG A 33 -7.18 19.92 -4.21
CA ARG A 33 -7.64 19.93 -2.82
C ARG A 33 -9.13 19.64 -2.70
N GLU A 34 -9.95 20.29 -3.53
CA GLU A 34 -11.40 20.08 -3.51
C GLU A 34 -11.78 18.69 -4.01
N GLN A 35 -11.10 18.16 -5.03
CA GLN A 35 -11.27 16.79 -5.50
C GLN A 35 -10.89 15.75 -4.44
N ALA A 36 -9.77 15.96 -3.72
CA ALA A 36 -9.35 15.10 -2.63
C ALA A 36 -10.39 15.09 -1.49
N LYS A 37 -10.90 16.27 -1.12
CA LYS A 37 -11.96 16.41 -0.11
C LYS A 37 -13.24 15.68 -0.51
N ASN A 38 -13.69 15.83 -1.76
CA ASN A 38 -14.88 15.16 -2.26
C ASN A 38 -14.70 13.64 -2.34
N PHE A 39 -13.52 13.19 -2.79
CA PHE A 39 -13.16 11.77 -2.80
C PHE A 39 -13.18 11.18 -1.39
N ALA A 40 -12.55 11.84 -0.41
CA ALA A 40 -12.55 11.39 0.97
C ALA A 40 -13.97 11.38 1.57
N ALA A 41 -14.80 12.38 1.29
CA ALA A 41 -16.18 12.41 1.76
C ALA A 41 -17.00 11.23 1.21
N GLU A 42 -16.84 10.91 -0.07
CA GLU A 42 -17.48 9.76 -0.72
C GLU A 42 -17.02 8.44 -0.08
N VAL A 43 -15.71 8.22 0.04
CA VAL A 43 -15.14 7.02 0.68
C VAL A 43 -15.60 6.89 2.13
N ASN A 44 -15.63 8.00 2.87
CA ASN A 44 -16.04 7.99 4.28
C ASN A 44 -17.55 7.78 4.47
N SER A 45 -18.36 7.94 3.42
CA SER A 45 -19.81 7.68 3.48
C SER A 45 -20.13 6.19 3.54
N GLU A 46 -19.20 5.32 3.10
CA GLU A 46 -19.34 3.87 3.15
C GLU A 46 -18.53 3.26 4.31
N PRO A 47 -19.11 2.30 5.05
CA PRO A 47 -18.38 1.61 6.09
C PRO A 47 -17.37 0.63 5.47
N HIS A 48 -16.09 0.96 5.60
CA HIS A 48 -14.99 0.03 5.33
C HIS A 48 -14.61 -0.73 6.61
N ASP A 49 -14.85 -2.04 6.62
CA ASP A 49 -14.44 -2.92 7.71
C ASP A 49 -12.93 -3.18 7.68
N VAL A 50 -12.26 -3.21 8.83
CA VAL A 50 -10.83 -3.56 8.94
C VAL A 50 -10.62 -4.89 9.68
N SER A 51 -11.70 -5.63 9.97
CA SER A 51 -11.64 -6.90 10.71
C SER A 51 -10.77 -7.95 10.02
N ARG A 52 -10.81 -8.01 8.68
CA ARG A 52 -9.98 -8.94 7.90
C ARG A 52 -8.50 -8.59 7.97
N LEU A 53 -8.17 -7.29 7.96
CA LEU A 53 -6.80 -6.82 8.18
C LEU A 53 -6.32 -7.21 9.59
N ARG A 54 -7.15 -7.01 10.62
CA ARG A 54 -6.81 -7.43 11.99
C ARG A 54 -6.51 -8.92 12.08
N LYS A 55 -7.38 -9.76 11.50
CA LYS A 55 -7.20 -11.22 11.49
C LYS A 55 -5.88 -11.65 10.83
N VAL A 56 -5.51 -11.03 9.70
CA VAL A 56 -4.22 -11.37 9.07
C VAL A 56 -3.05 -10.86 9.90
N CYS A 57 -3.15 -9.67 10.50
CA CYS A 57 -2.10 -9.14 11.39
C CYS A 57 -1.94 -10.00 12.66
N ASP A 58 -3.02 -10.51 13.26
CA ASP A 58 -2.95 -11.51 14.35
C ASP A 58 -2.15 -12.74 13.91
N ALA A 59 -2.44 -13.25 12.72
CA ALA A 59 -1.78 -14.44 12.20
C ALA A 59 -0.29 -14.19 11.89
N ILE A 60 0.07 -13.01 11.39
CA ILE A 60 1.48 -12.60 11.16
C ILE A 60 2.22 -12.35 12.47
N ALA A 61 1.54 -11.85 13.50
CA ALA A 61 2.12 -11.65 14.82
C ALA A 61 2.33 -12.96 15.60
N SER A 62 1.71 -14.06 15.19
CA SER A 62 1.87 -15.37 15.83
C SER A 62 3.32 -15.89 15.81
N ASP A 63 3.61 -16.86 16.68
CA ASP A 63 4.97 -17.37 16.89
C ASP A 63 5.56 -18.14 15.70
N ASP A 64 4.75 -18.67 14.78
CA ASP A 64 5.27 -19.45 13.64
C ASP A 64 5.72 -18.56 12.48
N GLU A 65 7.01 -18.23 12.52
CA GLU A 65 7.72 -17.43 11.53
C GLU A 65 7.58 -17.91 10.09
N ARG A 66 7.40 -19.23 9.90
CA ARG A 66 7.31 -19.87 8.58
C ARG A 66 6.00 -19.58 7.89
N LEU A 67 4.98 -19.24 8.68
CA LEU A 67 3.67 -18.91 8.15
C LEU A 67 3.61 -17.47 7.63
N ILE A 68 4.51 -16.57 8.03
CA ILE A 68 4.52 -15.17 7.62
C ILE A 68 4.38 -15.00 6.09
N PRO A 69 5.29 -15.53 5.24
CA PRO A 69 5.19 -15.34 3.80
C PRO A 69 3.99 -16.08 3.18
N VAL A 70 3.55 -17.19 3.80
CA VAL A 70 2.40 -17.98 3.32
C VAL A 70 1.10 -17.21 3.55
N ILE A 71 0.86 -16.77 4.78
CA ILE A 71 -0.29 -15.97 5.20
C ILE A 71 -0.35 -14.67 4.40
N ALA A 72 0.77 -13.95 4.30
CA ALA A 72 0.82 -12.68 3.58
C ALA A 72 0.48 -12.84 2.11
N CYS A 73 1.01 -13.87 1.44
CA CYS A 73 0.68 -14.13 0.04
C CYS A 73 -0.76 -14.58 -0.15
N ALA A 74 -1.33 -15.36 0.78
CA ALA A 74 -2.72 -15.77 0.70
C ALA A 74 -3.67 -14.56 0.81
N PHE A 75 -3.45 -13.71 1.82
CA PHE A 75 -4.21 -12.48 1.99
C PHE A 75 -4.08 -11.55 0.78
N ALA A 76 -2.87 -11.37 0.26
CA ALA A 76 -2.64 -10.54 -0.91
C ALA A 76 -3.32 -11.07 -2.17
N ASP A 77 -3.34 -12.39 -2.36
CA ASP A 77 -3.99 -13.01 -3.51
C ASP A 77 -5.49 -12.77 -3.51
N GLU A 78 -6.12 -12.97 -2.35
CA GLU A 78 -7.55 -12.70 -2.17
C GLU A 78 -7.88 -11.20 -2.31
N ALA A 79 -7.08 -10.30 -1.71
CA ALA A 79 -7.31 -8.86 -1.79
C ALA A 79 -7.24 -8.35 -3.25
N LEU A 80 -6.25 -8.84 -4.02
CA LEU A 80 -6.13 -8.53 -5.44
C LEU A 80 -7.26 -9.18 -6.25
N ASP A 81 -7.65 -10.42 -5.95
CA ASP A 81 -8.79 -11.08 -6.60
C ASP A 81 -10.09 -10.28 -6.44
N GLU A 82 -10.39 -9.87 -5.22
CA GLU A 82 -11.55 -9.03 -4.90
C GLU A 82 -11.49 -7.68 -5.63
N MET A 83 -10.32 -7.03 -5.63
CA MET A 83 -10.10 -5.82 -6.42
C MET A 83 -10.43 -6.06 -7.89
N TYR A 84 -9.83 -7.05 -8.54
CA TYR A 84 -10.09 -7.35 -9.95
C TYR A 84 -11.55 -7.65 -10.23
N ARG A 85 -12.22 -8.44 -9.37
CA ARG A 85 -13.64 -8.75 -9.53
C ARG A 85 -14.52 -7.53 -9.39
N ARG A 86 -14.17 -6.59 -8.52
CA ARG A 86 -14.89 -5.32 -8.35
C ARG A 86 -14.68 -4.40 -9.55
N GLU A 87 -13.44 -4.32 -10.04
CA GLU A 87 -13.06 -3.33 -11.04
C GLU A 87 -13.39 -3.74 -12.49
N ILE A 88 -13.34 -5.04 -12.81
CA ILE A 88 -13.57 -5.56 -14.16
C ILE A 88 -15.07 -5.70 -14.46
N PRO A 89 -15.56 -5.14 -15.58
CA PRO A 89 -16.96 -5.28 -15.99
C PRO A 89 -17.38 -6.74 -16.21
N LYS A 90 -18.64 -7.06 -15.88
CA LYS A 90 -19.19 -8.41 -16.08
C LYS A 90 -19.41 -8.77 -17.57
N GLY A 91 -19.68 -7.78 -18.42
CA GLY A 91 -20.13 -7.96 -19.82
C GLY A 91 -19.02 -8.05 -20.87
N ILE A 92 -17.81 -8.45 -20.50
CA ILE A 92 -16.70 -8.57 -21.47
C ILE A 92 -16.86 -9.82 -22.36
N PRO A 93 -16.38 -9.79 -23.62
CA PRO A 93 -16.33 -10.98 -24.47
C PRO A 93 -15.58 -12.14 -23.79
N GLY A 94 -16.12 -13.36 -23.88
CA GLY A 94 -15.56 -14.53 -23.19
C GLY A 94 -15.91 -14.64 -21.71
N GLY A 95 -16.57 -13.62 -21.13
CA GLY A 95 -17.04 -13.61 -19.75
C GLY A 95 -15.95 -13.30 -18.74
N ARG A 96 -16.30 -12.53 -17.69
CA ARG A 96 -15.36 -12.11 -16.64
C ARG A 96 -14.69 -13.29 -15.95
N ASP A 97 -15.44 -14.36 -15.66
CA ASP A 97 -14.92 -15.50 -14.88
C ASP A 97 -13.84 -16.30 -15.64
N SER A 98 -13.83 -16.25 -16.98
CA SER A 98 -12.77 -16.85 -17.78
C SER A 98 -11.39 -16.25 -17.46
N LEU A 99 -11.36 -14.97 -17.07
CA LEU A 99 -10.11 -14.29 -16.73
C LEU A 99 -9.49 -14.81 -15.42
N PHE A 100 -10.30 -15.39 -14.54
CA PHE A 100 -9.91 -15.97 -13.25
C PHE A 100 -9.76 -17.50 -13.31
N SER A 101 -10.07 -18.12 -14.45
CA SER A 101 -9.85 -19.55 -14.66
C SER A 101 -8.36 -19.90 -14.57
N GLY A 102 -8.00 -21.18 -14.41
CA GLY A 102 -6.60 -21.61 -14.20
C GLY A 102 -5.58 -21.10 -15.25
N TYR A 103 -6.03 -20.86 -16.48
CA TYR A 103 -5.20 -20.33 -17.57
C TYR A 103 -5.33 -18.81 -17.77
N GLY A 104 -6.30 -18.16 -17.12
CA GLY A 104 -6.60 -16.75 -17.28
C GLY A 104 -5.50 -15.80 -16.74
N PRO A 105 -5.55 -14.50 -17.10
CA PRO A 105 -4.60 -13.48 -16.64
C PRO A 105 -4.69 -13.17 -15.14
N PHE A 106 -5.75 -13.61 -14.44
CA PHE A 106 -5.88 -13.43 -12.98
C PHE A 106 -5.83 -14.77 -12.22
N SER A 107 -5.23 -15.80 -12.83
CA SER A 107 -5.27 -17.16 -12.27
C SER A 107 -4.35 -17.38 -11.08
N SER A 108 -3.39 -16.48 -10.83
CA SER A 108 -2.44 -16.59 -9.73
C SER A 108 -1.97 -15.23 -9.25
N LEU A 109 -1.48 -15.18 -8.01
CA LEU A 109 -0.89 -13.99 -7.39
C LEU A 109 0.15 -13.31 -8.29
N SER A 110 1.05 -14.09 -8.91
CA SER A 110 2.09 -13.55 -9.78
C SER A 110 1.50 -12.79 -10.98
N LYS A 111 0.45 -13.34 -11.60
CA LYS A 111 -0.19 -12.68 -12.74
C LYS A 111 -1.01 -11.47 -12.29
N ARG A 112 -1.71 -11.56 -11.15
CA ARG A 112 -2.42 -10.44 -10.52
C ARG A 112 -1.46 -9.26 -10.26
N ILE A 113 -0.30 -9.51 -9.65
CA ILE A 113 0.72 -8.47 -9.43
C ILE A 113 1.19 -7.85 -10.75
N GLN A 114 1.51 -8.70 -11.74
CA GLN A 114 2.00 -8.23 -13.05
C GLN A 114 0.98 -7.34 -13.76
N VAL A 115 -0.30 -7.73 -13.74
CA VAL A 115 -1.36 -6.94 -14.36
C VAL A 115 -1.59 -5.64 -13.58
N ALA A 116 -1.58 -5.65 -12.25
CA ALA A 116 -1.77 -4.44 -11.44
C ALA A 116 -0.70 -3.40 -11.74
N CYS A 117 0.55 -3.88 -11.91
CA CYS A 117 1.69 -3.05 -12.26
C CYS A 117 1.54 -2.49 -13.68
N ALA A 118 1.17 -3.33 -14.66
CA ALA A 118 1.06 -2.94 -16.06
C ALA A 118 -0.03 -1.88 -16.30
N PHE A 119 -1.11 -1.92 -15.53
CA PHE A 119 -2.23 -0.96 -15.66
C PHE A 119 -2.20 0.18 -14.65
N GLY A 120 -1.17 0.25 -13.78
CA GLY A 120 -1.08 1.29 -12.75
C GLY A 120 -2.29 1.29 -11.81
N TRP A 121 -2.76 0.11 -11.40
CA TRP A 121 -3.93 0.00 -10.50
C TRP A 121 -3.55 0.03 -9.02
N MET A 122 -2.26 -0.04 -8.72
CA MET A 122 -1.67 0.11 -7.39
C MET A 122 -0.29 0.71 -7.52
N SER A 123 0.27 1.19 -6.41
CA SER A 123 1.64 1.67 -6.37
C SER A 123 2.64 0.55 -6.69
N GLU A 124 3.62 0.88 -7.54
CA GLU A 124 4.58 -0.08 -8.06
C GLU A 124 5.48 -0.69 -6.96
N ASP A 125 5.81 0.09 -5.93
CA ASP A 125 6.64 -0.34 -4.82
C ASP A 125 5.98 -1.48 -4.03
N ILE A 126 4.70 -1.35 -3.67
CA ILE A 126 3.93 -2.42 -3.01
C ILE A 126 3.96 -3.71 -3.84
N LEU A 127 3.76 -3.59 -5.15
CA LEU A 127 3.69 -4.74 -6.05
C LEU A 127 5.04 -5.45 -6.17
N LYS A 128 6.14 -4.69 -6.21
CA LYS A 128 7.51 -5.24 -6.18
C LYS A 128 7.81 -5.95 -4.87
N ASP A 129 7.42 -5.38 -3.75
CA ASP A 129 7.63 -5.98 -2.43
C ASP A 129 6.80 -7.26 -2.27
N MET A 130 5.56 -7.25 -2.74
CA MET A 130 4.72 -8.44 -2.75
C MET A 130 5.26 -9.54 -3.67
N ASP A 131 5.83 -9.21 -4.83
CA ASP A 131 6.47 -10.22 -5.69
C ASP A 131 7.73 -10.83 -5.03
N SER A 132 8.49 -10.01 -4.30
CA SER A 132 9.61 -10.47 -3.49
C SER A 132 9.15 -11.45 -2.41
N LEU A 133 8.10 -11.12 -1.66
CA LEU A 133 7.52 -12.00 -0.63
C LEU A 133 6.94 -13.29 -1.22
N ARG A 134 6.34 -13.23 -2.42
CA ARG A 134 5.87 -14.40 -3.16
C ARG A 134 6.99 -15.35 -3.56
N LYS A 135 8.11 -14.82 -4.07
CA LYS A 135 9.30 -15.63 -4.41
C LYS A 135 9.84 -16.37 -3.18
N VAL A 136 9.71 -15.75 -2.03
CA VAL A 136 10.18 -16.28 -0.75
C VAL A 136 9.28 -17.40 -0.27
N ARG A 137 7.95 -17.18 -0.26
CA ARG A 137 6.98 -18.25 -0.03
C ARG A 137 7.27 -19.47 -0.92
N ASN A 138 7.54 -19.25 -2.21
CA ASN A 138 7.85 -20.34 -3.14
C ASN A 138 9.12 -21.11 -2.76
N LYS A 139 10.17 -20.41 -2.34
CA LYS A 139 11.38 -21.07 -1.83
C LYS A 139 11.07 -21.91 -0.61
N PHE A 140 10.30 -21.39 0.36
CA PHE A 140 9.87 -22.17 1.54
C PHE A 140 9.05 -23.40 1.18
N SER A 141 8.14 -23.31 0.21
CA SER A 141 7.35 -24.49 -0.21
C SER A 141 8.18 -25.61 -0.85
N HIS A 142 9.43 -25.32 -1.26
CA HIS A 142 10.34 -26.31 -1.84
C HIS A 142 11.46 -26.75 -0.89
N LEU A 143 11.59 -26.12 0.28
CA LEU A 143 12.55 -26.49 1.30
C LEU A 143 11.90 -27.50 2.26
N TRP A 144 12.36 -28.75 2.20
CA TRP A 144 11.98 -29.78 3.17
C TRP A 144 12.80 -29.67 4.46
N ASP A 145 13.95 -28.98 4.40
CA ASP A 145 14.91 -28.79 5.49
C ASP A 145 14.75 -27.42 6.15
N HIS A 146 14.81 -27.39 7.47
CA HIS A 146 14.15 -26.41 8.34
C HIS A 146 14.99 -25.17 8.71
N GLU A 147 16.24 -25.05 8.24
CA GLU A 147 17.21 -24.08 8.79
C GLU A 147 17.24 -22.66 8.17
N SER A 148 16.38 -22.27 7.22
CA SER A 148 16.68 -21.08 6.38
C SER A 148 15.74 -19.87 6.44
N LEU A 149 15.05 -19.59 7.55
CA LEU A 149 14.19 -18.39 7.66
C LEU A 149 14.89 -17.16 8.23
N SER A 150 15.75 -17.35 9.24
CA SER A 150 16.62 -16.29 9.79
C SER A 150 17.55 -15.70 8.71
N GLY A 151 18.26 -16.56 7.99
CA GLY A 151 19.13 -16.14 6.89
C GLY A 151 18.37 -15.56 5.69
N TYR A 152 17.05 -15.75 5.58
CA TYR A 152 16.24 -14.98 4.63
C TYR A 152 15.88 -13.61 5.20
N ALA A 153 15.42 -13.50 6.44
CA ALA A 153 15.06 -12.23 7.05
C ALA A 153 16.22 -11.22 7.02
N GLU A 154 17.47 -11.70 7.09
CA GLU A 154 18.70 -10.90 6.94
C GLU A 154 18.96 -10.44 5.50
N ARG A 155 18.47 -11.17 4.50
CA ARG A 155 18.65 -10.93 3.06
C ARG A 155 17.39 -10.42 2.35
N ALA A 156 16.27 -10.35 3.08
CA ALA A 156 14.98 -9.96 2.56
C ALA A 156 15.09 -8.51 2.10
N PRO A 157 14.83 -8.21 0.81
CA PRO A 157 14.70 -6.84 0.35
C PRO A 157 13.34 -6.30 0.83
N THR A 158 13.16 -6.22 2.15
CA THR A 158 12.13 -5.42 2.81
C THR A 158 12.70 -4.07 3.27
N THR A 159 13.95 -3.80 2.87
CA THR A 159 14.76 -2.64 3.23
C THR A 159 14.31 -1.34 2.56
N ASP A 160 13.44 -1.40 1.55
CA ASP A 160 12.90 -0.22 0.85
C ASP A 160 11.36 -0.20 0.79
N ILE A 161 10.66 -0.90 1.71
CA ILE A 161 9.22 -0.65 1.87
C ILE A 161 9.11 0.80 2.33
N THR A 162 8.65 1.67 1.42
CA THR A 162 8.48 3.10 1.69
C THR A 162 7.77 3.23 3.03
N PRO A 163 8.40 3.85 4.04
CA PRO A 163 7.89 3.88 5.39
C PRO A 163 6.60 4.71 5.40
N ILE A 164 5.46 4.02 5.33
CA ILE A 164 4.12 4.62 5.21
C ILE A 164 3.83 5.43 6.49
N GLU A 165 4.40 5.02 7.61
CA GLU A 165 4.58 5.79 8.85
C GLU A 165 5.08 7.23 8.70
N THR A 166 5.85 7.53 7.65
CA THR A 166 6.30 8.89 7.40
C THR A 166 5.20 9.74 6.77
N MET A 167 4.22 9.09 6.11
CA MET A 167 3.01 9.66 5.53
C MET A 167 1.87 9.76 6.54
N PHE A 168 1.83 8.90 7.57
CA PHE A 168 0.92 9.06 8.71
C PHE A 168 1.40 10.20 9.61
N LYS A 169 0.67 11.31 9.61
CA LYS A 169 1.07 12.61 10.20
C LYS A 169 1.13 12.65 11.74
N GLU A 170 1.19 11.52 12.43
CA GLU A 170 1.20 11.49 13.90
C GLU A 170 2.61 11.21 14.45
N HIS A 171 3.11 12.14 15.25
CA HIS A 171 4.48 12.14 15.82
C HIS A 171 4.79 10.87 16.64
N GLU A 172 3.78 10.18 17.19
CA GLU A 172 3.94 8.96 17.99
C GLU A 172 4.33 7.74 17.15
N GLU A 173 3.88 7.65 15.89
CA GLU A 173 4.18 6.49 15.03
C GLU A 173 5.64 6.49 14.55
N ARG A 174 6.26 7.67 14.39
CA ARG A 174 7.69 7.76 14.08
C ARG A 174 8.59 7.26 15.21
N LEU A 175 8.21 7.52 16.46
CA LEU A 175 8.95 7.03 17.63
C LEU A 175 8.80 5.51 17.78
N LEU A 176 7.61 4.98 17.54
CA LEU A 176 7.36 3.53 17.53
C LEU A 176 8.35 2.79 16.61
N LEU A 177 8.61 3.36 15.45
CA LEU A 177 9.39 2.69 14.40
C LEU A 177 10.88 2.84 14.57
N SER A 178 11.34 3.85 15.31
CA SER A 178 12.71 3.85 15.81
C SER A 178 13.03 2.60 16.67
N GLY A 179 12.00 2.01 17.29
CA GLY A 179 12.11 0.74 18.00
C GLY A 179 12.29 -0.47 17.07
N VAL A 180 11.86 -0.39 15.81
CA VAL A 180 11.92 -1.50 14.85
C VAL A 180 13.36 -1.81 14.44
N ASP A 181 14.23 -0.79 14.37
CA ASP A 181 15.64 -1.00 14.04
C ASP A 181 16.37 -1.84 15.10
N ASN A 182 15.86 -1.85 16.33
CA ASN A 182 16.39 -2.67 17.43
C ASN A 182 15.88 -4.12 17.41
N LEU A 183 14.88 -4.45 16.59
CA LEU A 183 14.42 -5.82 16.44
C LEU A 183 15.45 -6.65 15.69
N ASP A 184 15.45 -7.96 15.92
CA ASP A 184 16.17 -8.90 15.05
C ASP A 184 15.56 -8.94 13.64
N ALA A 185 16.24 -9.63 12.72
CA ALA A 185 15.85 -9.67 11.32
C ALA A 185 14.39 -10.14 11.12
N LEU A 186 13.97 -11.13 11.91
CA LEU A 186 12.60 -11.64 11.89
C LEU A 186 11.58 -10.63 12.40
N GLY A 187 11.83 -9.97 13.53
CA GLY A 187 10.94 -8.95 14.07
C GLY A 187 10.73 -7.82 13.07
N ARG A 188 11.80 -7.39 12.40
CA ARG A 188 11.72 -6.44 11.28
C ARG A 188 10.87 -6.98 10.14
N LEU A 189 11.06 -8.23 9.72
CA LEU A 189 10.25 -8.86 8.68
C LEU A 189 8.76 -8.88 9.05
N ARG A 190 8.40 -9.21 10.30
CA ARG A 190 7.00 -9.20 10.79
C ARG A 190 6.39 -7.81 10.66
N VAL A 191 7.05 -6.80 11.23
CA VAL A 191 6.56 -5.41 11.19
C VAL A 191 6.41 -4.92 9.75
N ARG A 192 7.43 -5.14 8.91
CA ARG A 192 7.40 -4.74 7.50
C ARG A 192 6.28 -5.44 6.72
N THR A 193 6.03 -6.72 7.00
CA THR A 193 4.91 -7.46 6.39
C THR A 193 3.56 -6.88 6.83
N ILE A 194 3.39 -6.54 8.11
CA ILE A 194 2.16 -5.90 8.62
C ILE A 194 1.86 -4.61 7.85
N TRP A 195 2.83 -3.71 7.72
CA TRP A 195 2.65 -2.44 7.02
C TRP A 195 2.42 -2.63 5.52
N LEU A 196 3.13 -3.57 4.88
CA LEU A 196 2.92 -3.92 3.48
C LEU A 196 1.49 -4.39 3.22
N LEU A 197 0.96 -5.30 4.04
CA LEU A 197 -0.42 -5.80 3.92
C LEU A 197 -1.46 -4.72 4.22
N GLY A 198 -1.18 -3.83 5.18
CA GLY A 198 -2.03 -2.67 5.46
C GLY A 198 -2.18 -1.76 4.25
N ARG A 199 -1.07 -1.41 3.57
CA ARG A 199 -1.12 -0.57 2.35
C ARG A 199 -1.74 -1.30 1.19
N LEU A 200 -1.41 -2.58 1.00
CA LEU A 200 -2.02 -3.40 -0.03
C LEU A 200 -3.54 -3.40 0.13
N TYR A 201 -4.03 -3.63 1.35
CA TYR A 201 -5.46 -3.59 1.66
C TYR A 201 -6.09 -2.23 1.33
N TYR A 202 -5.45 -1.15 1.76
CA TYR A 202 -5.92 0.22 1.53
C TYR A 202 -5.96 0.58 0.04
N GLU A 203 -4.87 0.35 -0.69
CA GLU A 203 -4.79 0.68 -2.11
C GLU A 203 -5.65 -0.25 -2.98
N ALA A 204 -5.74 -1.55 -2.65
CA ALA A 204 -6.60 -2.47 -3.38
C ALA A 204 -8.08 -2.08 -3.30
N LEU A 205 -8.48 -1.32 -2.28
CA LEU A 205 -9.81 -0.71 -2.20
C LEU A 205 -9.90 0.60 -2.97
N LEU A 206 -9.00 1.55 -2.71
CA LEU A 206 -9.20 2.94 -3.10
C LEU A 206 -8.45 3.38 -4.36
N TYR A 207 -7.32 2.77 -4.68
CA TYR A 207 -6.46 3.20 -5.77
C TYR A 207 -7.16 3.10 -7.14
N PRO A 208 -7.82 1.98 -7.50
CA PRO A 208 -8.58 1.90 -8.75
C PRO A 208 -9.73 2.91 -8.82
N MET A 209 -10.36 3.24 -7.68
CA MET A 209 -11.44 4.23 -7.64
C MET A 209 -10.92 5.64 -7.97
N ALA A 210 -9.76 6.01 -7.42
CA ALA A 210 -9.10 7.28 -7.73
C ALA A 210 -8.77 7.36 -9.24
N ILE A 211 -8.18 6.30 -9.80
CA ILE A 211 -7.86 6.21 -11.24
C ILE A 211 -9.12 6.33 -12.11
N LYS A 212 -10.21 5.63 -11.77
CA LYS A 212 -11.49 5.71 -12.50
C LYS A 212 -12.08 7.12 -12.50
N LYS A 213 -11.87 7.89 -11.43
CA LYS A 213 -12.28 9.30 -11.32
C LYS A 213 -11.28 10.27 -11.94
N ARG A 214 -10.21 9.77 -12.58
CA ARG A 214 -9.11 10.56 -13.18
C ARG A 214 -8.40 11.44 -12.16
N LEU A 215 -8.33 10.99 -10.91
CA LEU A 215 -7.64 11.65 -9.83
C LEU A 215 -6.22 11.09 -9.72
N GLN A 216 -5.29 11.90 -9.21
CA GLN A 216 -3.95 11.42 -8.86
C GLN A 216 -4.02 10.66 -7.52
N PRO A 217 -3.78 9.33 -7.50
CA PRO A 217 -3.98 8.54 -6.29
C PRO A 217 -3.11 9.02 -5.13
N CYS A 218 -1.86 9.40 -5.39
CA CYS A 218 -0.94 9.86 -4.35
C CYS A 218 -1.49 11.08 -3.58
N ILE A 219 -2.10 12.02 -4.30
CA ILE A 219 -2.71 13.23 -3.72
C ILE A 219 -3.97 12.88 -2.93
N VAL A 220 -4.87 12.08 -3.50
CA VAL A 220 -6.19 11.86 -2.90
C VAL A 220 -6.19 10.79 -1.79
N LEU A 221 -5.26 9.83 -1.82
CA LEU A 221 -5.15 8.79 -0.80
C LEU A 221 -4.26 9.19 0.37
N TYR A 222 -3.23 10.02 0.15
CA TYR A 222 -2.19 10.33 1.14
C TYR A 222 -1.96 11.84 1.37
N GLY A 223 -2.71 12.71 0.70
CA GLY A 223 -2.57 14.15 0.80
C GLY A 223 -3.23 14.76 2.06
N GLU A 224 -3.52 16.06 2.00
CA GLU A 224 -4.14 16.79 3.12
C GLU A 224 -5.52 16.24 3.50
N HIS A 225 -6.35 15.90 2.51
CA HIS A 225 -7.72 15.43 2.69
C HIS A 225 -7.80 13.91 2.48
N GLN A 226 -6.97 13.16 3.21
CA GLN A 226 -6.94 11.70 3.13
C GLN A 226 -8.21 11.04 3.69
N PRO A 227 -8.69 9.92 3.11
CA PRO A 227 -9.80 9.13 3.65
C PRO A 227 -9.58 8.64 5.09
N ALA A 228 -10.64 8.58 5.90
CA ALA A 228 -10.58 8.09 7.29
C ALA A 228 -10.26 6.60 7.39
N LEU A 229 -10.36 5.85 6.28
CA LEU A 229 -9.86 4.48 6.23
C LEU A 229 -8.34 4.41 6.46
N LEU A 230 -7.58 5.41 6.01
CA LEU A 230 -6.13 5.43 6.18
C LEU A 230 -5.73 5.37 7.66
N SER A 231 -6.32 6.22 8.51
CA SER A 231 -6.09 6.23 9.96
C SER A 231 -6.56 4.94 10.65
N ARG A 232 -7.61 4.29 10.14
CA ARG A 232 -8.07 3.01 10.70
C ARG A 232 -7.10 1.88 10.38
N VAL A 233 -6.59 1.83 9.14
CA VAL A 233 -5.58 0.87 8.70
C VAL A 233 -4.28 1.08 9.47
N SER A 234 -3.80 2.32 9.59
CA SER A 234 -2.59 2.63 10.36
C SER A 234 -2.74 2.28 11.82
N GLY A 235 -3.89 2.57 12.43
CA GLY A 235 -4.17 2.20 13.81
C GLY A 235 -4.06 0.69 14.05
N VAL A 236 -4.50 -0.14 13.10
CA VAL A 236 -4.29 -1.59 13.14
C VAL A 236 -2.81 -1.92 13.04
N CYS A 237 -2.11 -1.43 12.02
CA CYS A 237 -0.67 -1.71 11.83
C CYS A 237 0.17 -1.29 13.04
N SER A 238 -0.09 -0.13 13.62
CA SER A 238 0.56 0.41 14.81
C SER A 238 0.27 -0.43 16.05
N GLU A 239 -0.96 -0.93 16.22
CA GLU A 239 -1.30 -1.88 17.31
C GLU A 239 -0.46 -3.14 17.25
N TYR A 240 -0.37 -3.78 16.07
CA TYR A 240 0.40 -5.02 15.92
C TYR A 240 1.90 -4.79 15.93
N THR A 241 2.37 -3.64 15.46
CA THR A 241 3.78 -3.25 15.61
C THR A 241 4.15 -3.15 17.09
N ARG A 242 3.31 -2.56 17.95
CA ARG A 242 3.53 -2.54 19.41
C ARG A 242 3.56 -3.95 20.01
N LYS A 243 2.68 -4.86 19.58
CA LYS A 243 2.68 -6.26 20.04
C LYS A 243 4.03 -6.93 19.74
N VAL A 244 4.51 -6.83 18.50
CA VAL A 244 5.80 -7.40 18.09
C VAL A 244 6.98 -6.79 18.86
N LEU A 245 6.94 -5.48 19.15
CA LEU A 245 7.97 -4.82 19.96
C LEU A 245 7.95 -5.27 21.43
N ASN A 246 6.76 -5.44 22.01
CA ASN A 246 6.61 -5.79 23.43
C ASN A 246 6.87 -7.28 23.72
N GLU A 247 6.69 -8.18 22.76
CA GLU A 247 6.99 -9.62 22.90
C GLU A 247 8.51 -9.90 23.04
N LYS A 248 9.37 -8.90 22.78
CA LYS A 248 10.84 -9.03 22.83
C LYS A 248 11.52 -8.21 23.94
N ILE A 249 10.73 -7.60 24.85
CA ILE A 249 11.21 -7.00 26.12
C ILE A 249 10.89 -7.98 27.25
#